data_AF-A0A178CGG9-F1
#
_entry.id   AF-A0A178CGG9-F1
#
_cell.length_a   1.000
_cell.length_b   1.000
_cell.length_c   1.000
_cell.angle_alpha   90.00
_cell.angle_beta   90.00
_cell.angle_gamma   90.00
#
_symmetry.space_group_name_H-M   'P 1'
#
loop_
_entity.id
_entity.type
_entity.pdbx_description
1 polymer ?
#
loop_
_entity_poly.entity_id
_entity_poly.type
_entity_poly.pdbx_seq_one_letter_code
_entity_poly.pdbx_strand_id
1 'polypeptide(L)'
;MIDDIRYPAQMDTRCADPGLQLDVDLMVLEYTLFRAVEAHLDALCGGRCQHDYEDDDDKAIYGPQQRMLVIFDSFLNVFNHHHPCYEQSAEFNYRLQVLEFLVLLLYRRTQIIVTERSSANSSGGFNRTMSDLKDRRRWLARRERDSRVGIHEGSTAAGENEQARAWDLEQRIYSTWDATRPPHAPSASPPTALPPSPSLLSPLLPRFMAISASFVDVVRQRPDDFWMDVACEFMLQASLESLRLRSRGGGSIECLPRLEDCFAWGYLGDLDTSLNGEGDAHPASYDNHDHEETAEEETEAFNNLFRSTPGECPRNIEHPSWTQLRLDTLQEFSVVGGDSSTAAASQTRRLERLVEKYPRAEFQHRLALLLRAMWEFSCREHLLGKPVLVEIEEGHVKSRGLEGAEFDKFAARVGLTCGVGG
;
A
#
# COMPACT_ATOMS: atom_id res chain seq x y z
N MET A 1 -45.21 22.84 55.62
CA MET A 1 -44.42 21.60 55.79
C MET A 1 -44.79 20.69 54.63
N ILE A 2 -44.04 20.78 53.53
CA ILE A 2 -44.06 19.83 52.43
C ILE A 2 -42.59 19.46 52.28
N ASP A 3 -42.25 18.23 52.68
CA ASP A 3 -40.90 17.71 52.57
C ASP A 3 -40.61 17.41 51.11
N ASP A 4 -39.74 18.23 50.54
CA ASP A 4 -39.21 18.12 49.19
C ASP A 4 -38.08 17.06 49.23
N ILE A 5 -38.47 15.79 49.16
CA ILE A 5 -37.52 14.66 49.07
C ILE A 5 -36.92 14.68 47.66
N ARG A 6 -35.81 15.42 47.51
CA ARG A 6 -34.89 15.25 46.39
C ARG A 6 -34.26 13.87 46.50
N TYR A 7 -34.71 12.95 45.64
CA TYR A 7 -33.96 11.75 45.35
C TYR A 7 -32.61 12.17 44.74
N PRO A 8 -31.46 11.76 45.31
CA PRO A 8 -30.19 11.95 44.64
C PRO A 8 -30.25 11.12 43.35
N ALA A 9 -29.99 11.76 42.21
CA ALA A 9 -29.68 11.05 40.99
C ALA A 9 -28.52 10.10 41.32
N GLN A 10 -28.79 8.79 41.34
CA GLN A 10 -27.74 7.77 41.34
C GLN A 10 -26.92 8.03 40.09
N MET A 11 -25.79 8.74 40.24
CA MET A 11 -24.74 8.68 39.25
C MET A 11 -24.35 7.21 39.18
N ASP A 12 -24.63 6.64 38.02
CA ASP A 12 -24.37 5.27 37.67
C ASP A 12 -22.85 5.05 37.68
N THR A 13 -22.31 4.80 38.87
CA THR A 13 -20.89 4.50 39.13
C THR A 13 -20.61 3.04 38.83
N ARG A 14 -21.23 2.52 37.77
CA ARG A 14 -20.82 1.26 37.14
C ARG A 14 -19.49 1.52 36.46
N CYS A 15 -18.40 1.50 37.23
CA CYS A 15 -17.08 1.29 36.67
C CYS A 15 -17.15 0.00 35.86
N ALA A 16 -16.72 0.07 34.60
CA ALA A 16 -16.44 -1.12 33.83
C ALA A 16 -15.55 -2.03 34.68
N ASP A 17 -15.85 -3.34 34.68
CA ASP A 17 -14.98 -4.32 35.31
C ASP A 17 -13.56 -4.09 34.79
N PRO A 18 -12.57 -3.77 35.66
CA PRO A 18 -11.20 -3.52 35.22
C PRO A 18 -10.63 -4.70 34.43
N GLY A 19 -11.14 -5.92 34.66
CA GLY A 19 -10.77 -7.11 33.90
C GLY A 19 -11.23 -7.11 32.44
N LEU A 20 -12.25 -6.32 32.10
CA LEU A 20 -12.81 -6.22 30.74
C LEU A 20 -12.38 -4.95 29.99
N GLN A 21 -11.61 -4.06 30.64
CA GLN A 21 -11.24 -2.77 30.06
C GLN A 21 -10.43 -2.93 28.76
N LEU A 22 -9.49 -3.87 28.73
CA LEU A 22 -8.69 -4.14 27.52
C LEU A 22 -9.57 -4.63 26.36
N ASP A 23 -10.50 -5.56 26.61
CA ASP A 23 -11.38 -6.11 25.58
C ASP A 23 -12.28 -5.02 24.98
N VAL A 24 -12.85 -4.17 25.84
CA VAL A 24 -13.67 -3.04 25.41
C VAL A 24 -12.86 -2.06 24.58
N ASP A 25 -11.66 -1.70 25.04
CA ASP A 25 -10.79 -0.77 24.33
C ASP A 25 -10.35 -1.35 22.97
N LEU A 26 -10.03 -2.65 22.91
CA LEU A 26 -9.72 -3.35 21.66
C LEU A 26 -10.89 -3.32 20.67
N MET A 27 -12.09 -3.66 21.15
CA MET A 27 -13.30 -3.64 20.31
C MET A 27 -13.56 -2.26 19.71
N VAL A 28 -13.37 -1.19 20.48
CA VAL A 28 -13.53 0.20 20.00
C VAL A 28 -12.41 0.57 19.02
N LEU A 29 -11.16 0.15 19.29
CA LEU A 29 -10.03 0.41 18.41
C LEU A 29 -10.23 -0.23 17.03
N GLU A 30 -10.57 -1.53 16.99
CA GLU A 30 -10.82 -2.26 15.74
C GLU A 30 -12.03 -1.70 14.98
N TYR A 31 -13.09 -1.32 15.70
CA TYR A 31 -14.26 -0.70 15.10
C TYR A 31 -13.92 0.64 14.44
N THR A 32 -13.24 1.53 15.15
CA THR A 32 -12.88 2.85 14.62
C THR A 32 -11.93 2.75 13.43
N LEU A 33 -10.97 1.81 13.46
CA LEU A 33 -10.13 1.50 12.31
C LEU A 33 -10.96 1.04 11.10
N PHE A 34 -11.86 0.08 11.30
CA PHE A 34 -12.72 -0.45 10.23
C PHE A 34 -13.57 0.65 9.58
N ARG A 35 -14.23 1.48 10.40
CA ARG A 35 -15.06 2.59 9.90
C ARG A 35 -14.24 3.66 9.21
N ALA A 36 -13.00 3.90 9.65
CA ALA A 36 -12.07 4.77 8.95
C ALA A 36 -11.74 4.20 7.55
N VAL A 37 -11.39 2.92 7.44
CA VAL A 37 -11.10 2.28 6.14
C VAL A 37 -12.29 2.38 5.19
N GLU A 38 -13.49 2.03 5.64
CA GLU A 38 -14.71 2.12 4.82
C GLU A 38 -14.95 3.54 4.32
N ALA A 39 -14.87 4.54 5.20
CA ALA A 39 -15.09 5.92 4.82
C ALA A 39 -14.08 6.42 3.78
N HIS A 40 -12.83 5.95 3.83
CA HIS A 40 -11.81 6.29 2.83
C HIS A 40 -12.02 5.55 1.50
N LEU A 41 -12.44 4.28 1.54
CA LEU A 41 -12.82 3.53 0.33
C LEU A 41 -14.02 4.17 -0.37
N ASP A 42 -15.04 4.57 0.39
CA ASP A 42 -16.23 5.25 -0.14
C ASP A 42 -15.86 6.60 -0.76
N ALA A 43 -14.99 7.38 -0.11
CA ALA A 43 -14.49 8.64 -0.67
C ALA A 43 -13.70 8.44 -1.97
N LEU A 44 -12.93 7.35 -2.10
CA LEU A 44 -12.20 7.01 -3.32
C LEU A 44 -13.13 6.56 -4.45
N CYS A 45 -14.07 5.65 -4.16
CA CYS A 45 -14.96 5.05 -5.14
C CYS A 45 -16.10 5.99 -5.56
N GLY A 46 -16.63 6.78 -4.63
CA GLY A 46 -17.83 7.59 -4.81
C GLY A 46 -17.70 8.77 -5.76
N GLY A 47 -16.50 9.10 -6.25
CA GLY A 47 -16.26 10.13 -7.27
C GLY A 47 -16.62 11.57 -6.87
N ARG A 48 -17.34 11.77 -5.76
CA ARG A 48 -17.87 13.05 -5.28
C ARG A 48 -16.99 13.58 -4.16
N CYS A 49 -15.83 14.12 -4.53
CA CYS A 49 -15.29 15.19 -3.72
C CYS A 49 -16.11 16.44 -4.02
N GLN A 50 -17.07 16.76 -3.13
CA GLN A 50 -17.29 18.15 -2.72
C GLN A 50 -18.06 19.08 -3.67
N HIS A 51 -19.26 18.69 -4.15
CA HIS A 51 -20.08 19.66 -4.93
C HIS A 51 -21.59 19.73 -4.72
N ASP A 52 -22.18 19.12 -3.68
CA ASP A 52 -23.65 19.21 -3.46
C ASP A 52 -24.07 19.70 -2.05
N TYR A 53 -23.16 20.23 -1.24
CA TYR A 53 -23.52 20.84 0.06
C TYR A 53 -23.25 22.36 0.04
N GLU A 54 -24.14 23.08 -0.65
CA GLU A 54 -24.49 24.43 -0.21
C GLU A 54 -25.31 24.27 1.09
N ASP A 55 -25.10 25.15 2.08
CA ASP A 55 -25.64 25.12 3.46
C ASP A 55 -24.96 24.15 4.47
N ASP A 56 -23.82 24.56 5.05
CA ASP A 56 -23.62 24.79 6.51
C ASP A 56 -22.12 25.06 6.81
N ASP A 57 -21.77 26.35 6.93
CA ASP A 57 -20.43 26.94 6.68
C ASP A 57 -19.32 26.57 7.70
N ASP A 58 -19.59 25.81 8.76
CA ASP A 58 -18.56 25.42 9.76
C ASP A 58 -18.42 23.90 9.97
N LYS A 59 -19.33 23.07 9.42
CA LYS A 59 -19.27 21.59 9.52
C LYS A 59 -18.81 20.88 8.25
N ALA A 60 -18.72 21.59 7.13
CA ALA A 60 -18.29 21.06 5.84
C ALA A 60 -16.75 20.94 5.68
N ILE A 61 -15.96 21.39 6.67
CA ILE A 61 -14.49 21.45 6.56
C ILE A 61 -13.84 20.05 6.51
N TYR A 62 -14.49 19.02 7.05
CA TYR A 62 -13.97 17.66 7.08
C TYR A 62 -15.02 16.66 6.63
N GLY A 63 -14.83 16.05 5.46
CA GLY A 63 -15.68 14.96 4.98
C GLY A 63 -15.69 13.76 5.94
N PRO A 64 -16.66 12.82 5.80
CA PRO A 64 -16.82 11.67 6.71
C PRO A 64 -15.51 10.89 6.96
N GLN A 65 -14.68 10.74 5.94
CA GLN A 65 -13.37 10.07 6.00
C GLN A 65 -12.40 10.75 6.97
N GLN A 66 -12.30 12.09 6.94
CA GLN A 66 -11.38 12.82 7.81
C GLN A 66 -11.88 12.82 9.26
N ARG A 67 -13.20 12.89 9.46
CA ARG A 67 -13.80 12.76 10.78
C ARG A 67 -13.48 11.39 11.40
N MET A 68 -13.64 10.31 10.63
CA MET A 68 -13.33 8.96 11.12
C MET A 68 -11.85 8.77 11.39
N LEU A 69 -10.96 9.35 10.57
CA LEU A 69 -9.52 9.32 10.82
C LEU A 69 -9.16 9.99 12.16
N VAL A 70 -9.71 11.19 12.43
CA VAL A 70 -9.46 11.91 13.68
C VAL A 70 -9.96 11.11 14.90
N ILE A 71 -11.12 10.45 14.78
CA ILE A 71 -11.66 9.59 15.85
C ILE A 71 -10.71 8.41 16.10
N PHE A 72 -10.30 7.71 15.04
CA PHE A 72 -9.36 6.59 15.14
C PHE A 72 -8.03 7.02 15.77
N ASP A 73 -7.39 8.08 15.25
CA ASP A 73 -6.11 8.58 15.77
C ASP A 73 -6.20 8.99 17.24
N SER A 74 -7.29 9.66 17.63
CA SER A 74 -7.53 10.06 19.02
C SER A 74 -7.65 8.83 19.91
N PHE A 75 -8.41 7.82 19.47
CA PHE A 75 -8.62 6.61 20.25
C PHE A 75 -7.36 5.74 20.31
N LEU A 76 -6.61 5.60 19.22
CA LEU A 76 -5.32 4.89 19.18
C LEU A 76 -4.32 5.50 20.17
N ASN A 77 -4.26 6.82 20.28
CA ASN A 77 -3.40 7.49 21.27
C ASN A 77 -3.81 7.16 22.71
N VAL A 78 -5.12 7.15 23.00
CA VAL A 78 -5.65 6.77 24.33
C VAL A 78 -5.37 5.29 24.62
N PHE A 79 -5.59 4.42 23.63
CA PHE A 79 -5.32 2.99 23.73
C PHE A 79 -3.85 2.72 24.07
N ASN A 80 -2.92 3.31 23.31
CA ASN A 80 -1.48 3.14 23.53
C ASN A 80 -1.02 3.69 24.89
N HIS A 81 -1.70 4.71 25.41
CA HIS A 81 -1.41 5.23 26.75
C HIS A 81 -1.86 4.28 27.86
N HIS A 82 -3.03 3.64 27.71
CA HIS A 82 -3.57 2.70 28.68
C HIS A 82 -2.94 1.30 28.60
N HIS A 83 -2.52 0.89 27.40
CA HIS A 83 -2.03 -0.46 27.10
C HIS A 83 -0.65 -0.44 26.41
N PRO A 84 0.40 0.14 27.01
CA PRO A 84 1.69 0.37 26.36
C PRO A 84 2.47 -0.91 26.04
N CYS A 85 2.13 -2.03 26.68
CA CYS A 85 2.75 -3.34 26.46
C CYS A 85 1.90 -4.24 25.55
N TYR A 86 0.82 -3.73 24.96
CA TYR A 86 -0.03 -4.52 24.09
C TYR A 86 0.60 -4.65 22.69
N GLU A 87 0.78 -5.89 22.25
CA GLU A 87 1.23 -6.20 20.89
C GLU A 87 0.03 -6.31 19.95
N GLN A 88 0.06 -5.55 18.86
CA GLN A 88 -1.03 -5.53 17.88
C GLN A 88 -1.06 -6.82 17.06
N SER A 89 -2.26 -7.34 16.82
CA SER A 89 -2.45 -8.54 16.00
C SER A 89 -2.05 -8.29 14.54
N ALA A 90 -1.68 -9.35 13.82
CA ALA A 90 -1.38 -9.27 12.39
C ALA A 90 -2.59 -8.76 11.57
N GLU A 91 -3.80 -9.11 11.97
CA GLU A 91 -5.05 -8.62 11.38
C GLU A 91 -5.21 -7.11 11.55
N PHE A 92 -4.97 -6.59 12.76
CA PHE A 92 -5.01 -5.16 13.02
C PHE A 92 -3.98 -4.41 12.18
N ASN A 93 -2.74 -4.91 12.15
CA ASN A 93 -1.65 -4.34 11.36
C ASN A 93 -1.98 -4.31 9.86
N TYR A 94 -2.57 -5.38 9.31
CA TYR A 94 -3.04 -5.41 7.92
C TYR A 94 -4.08 -4.32 7.65
N ARG A 95 -5.12 -4.21 8.49
CA ARG A 95 -6.16 -3.17 8.34
C ARG A 95 -5.59 -1.76 8.46
N LEU A 96 -4.60 -1.56 9.34
CA LEU A 96 -3.90 -0.29 9.50
C LEU A 96 -3.08 0.07 8.26
N GLN A 97 -2.36 -0.88 7.67
CA GLN A 97 -1.62 -0.67 6.42
C GLN A 97 -2.55 -0.25 5.27
N VAL A 98 -3.74 -0.87 5.18
CA VAL A 98 -4.78 -0.48 4.22
C VAL A 98 -5.22 0.97 4.48
N LEU A 99 -5.53 1.34 5.73
CA LEU A 99 -5.91 2.72 6.06
C LEU A 99 -4.82 3.72 5.68
N GLU A 100 -3.57 3.48 6.09
CA GLU A 100 -2.44 4.36 5.76
C GLU A 100 -2.32 4.59 4.25
N PHE A 101 -2.43 3.50 3.47
CA PHE A 101 -2.36 3.58 2.02
C PHE A 101 -3.50 4.42 1.44
N LEU A 102 -4.74 4.21 1.90
CA LEU A 102 -5.91 4.94 1.43
C LEU A 102 -5.84 6.43 1.78
N VAL A 103 -5.39 6.76 3.00
CA VAL A 103 -5.16 8.15 3.43
C VAL A 103 -4.16 8.84 2.52
N LEU A 104 -3.02 8.20 2.25
CA LEU A 104 -2.00 8.77 1.38
C LEU A 104 -2.48 8.91 -0.07
N LEU A 105 -3.23 7.93 -0.57
CA LEU A 105 -3.81 7.96 -1.92
C LEU A 105 -4.85 9.09 -2.06
N LEU A 106 -5.70 9.29 -1.06
CA LEU A 106 -6.69 10.36 -1.02
C LEU A 106 -6.04 11.73 -0.88
N TYR A 107 -5.09 11.89 0.05
CA TYR A 107 -4.33 13.13 0.23
C TYR A 107 -3.69 13.57 -1.09
N ARG A 108 -3.14 12.62 -1.83
CA ARG A 108 -2.58 12.84 -3.15
C ARG A 108 -3.61 13.24 -4.20
N ARG A 109 -4.81 12.66 -4.16
CA ARG A 109 -5.93 13.04 -5.05
C ARG A 109 -6.40 14.46 -4.76
N THR A 110 -6.48 14.87 -3.49
CA THR A 110 -6.95 16.21 -3.09
C THR A 110 -5.90 17.29 -3.30
N GLN A 111 -4.61 17.02 -3.07
CA GLN A 111 -3.53 17.99 -3.34
C GLN A 111 -3.45 18.42 -4.80
N ILE A 112 -3.79 17.53 -5.74
CA ILE A 112 -3.82 17.86 -7.18
C ILE A 112 -4.95 18.83 -7.51
N ILE A 113 -6.03 18.78 -6.74
CA ILE A 113 -7.17 19.68 -6.89
C ILE A 113 -6.87 21.05 -6.25
N VAL A 114 -6.03 21.09 -5.20
CA VAL A 114 -5.79 22.27 -4.34
C VAL A 114 -4.44 22.95 -4.60
N THR A 115 -3.77 22.71 -5.72
CA THR A 115 -2.46 23.34 -6.04
C THR A 115 -2.52 24.85 -6.37
N GLU A 116 -2.95 25.66 -5.39
CA GLU A 116 -2.60 27.07 -5.16
C GLU A 116 -2.52 27.36 -3.64
N ARG A 117 -1.78 26.58 -2.84
CA ARG A 117 -1.16 27.13 -1.62
C ARG A 117 -0.08 26.23 -1.04
N SER A 118 1.02 26.89 -0.74
CA SER A 118 2.29 26.39 -0.21
C SER A 118 2.14 25.45 0.98
N SER A 119 2.98 24.42 1.06
CA SER A 119 3.28 23.79 2.34
C SER A 119 4.73 23.30 2.38
N ALA A 120 5.54 24.04 3.14
CA ALA A 120 6.77 23.56 3.73
C ALA A 120 6.39 22.84 5.03
N ASN A 121 6.65 21.52 5.11
CA ASN A 121 6.86 20.71 6.32
C ASN A 121 6.64 19.21 5.99
N SER A 122 7.62 18.55 5.34
CA SER A 122 7.52 17.10 5.01
C SER A 122 8.83 16.32 5.18
N SER A 123 9.61 16.63 6.21
CA SER A 123 10.90 15.94 6.46
C SER A 123 10.75 14.44 6.81
N GLY A 124 9.67 14.04 7.47
CA GLY A 124 9.44 12.63 7.86
C GLY A 124 9.14 11.69 6.69
N GLY A 125 8.34 12.14 5.72
CA GLY A 125 7.99 11.32 4.54
C GLY A 125 9.16 11.08 3.59
N PHE A 126 10.13 12.00 3.58
CA PHE A 126 11.33 11.90 2.75
C PHE A 126 12.24 10.74 3.19
N ASN A 127 12.43 10.56 4.51
CA ASN A 127 13.28 9.48 5.04
C ASN A 127 12.73 8.09 4.73
N ARG A 128 11.42 7.89 4.87
CA ARG A 128 10.77 6.60 4.55
C ARG A 128 10.86 6.29 3.06
N THR A 129 10.54 7.26 2.20
CA THR A 129 10.64 7.13 0.73
C THR A 129 12.05 6.73 0.29
N MET A 130 13.08 7.30 0.93
CA MET A 130 14.47 6.99 0.61
C MET A 130 14.87 5.59 1.09
N SER A 131 14.34 5.12 2.23
CA SER A 131 14.51 3.74 2.68
C SER A 131 13.89 2.76 1.69
N ASP A 132 12.62 2.96 1.35
CA ASP A 132 11.87 2.11 0.42
C ASP A 132 12.61 1.99 -0.93
N LEU A 133 13.16 3.11 -1.42
CA LEU A 133 13.94 3.14 -2.66
C LEU A 133 15.26 2.36 -2.55
N LYS A 134 15.97 2.46 -1.42
CA LYS A 134 17.19 1.67 -1.18
C LYS A 134 16.86 0.18 -1.13
N ASP A 135 15.80 -0.19 -0.45
CA ASP A 135 15.35 -1.58 -0.32
C ASP A 135 14.98 -2.16 -1.69
N ARG A 136 14.28 -1.35 -2.50
CA ARG A 136 13.93 -1.70 -3.87
C ARG A 136 15.16 -1.91 -4.76
N ARG A 137 16.21 -1.11 -4.61
CA ARG A 137 17.49 -1.30 -5.32
C ARG A 137 18.23 -2.54 -4.85
N ARG A 138 18.20 -2.85 -3.55
CA ARG A 138 18.75 -4.11 -3.01
C ARG A 138 18.03 -5.32 -3.61
N TRP A 139 16.70 -5.28 -3.70
CA TRP A 139 15.93 -6.33 -4.37
C TRP A 139 16.27 -6.44 -5.86
N LEU A 140 16.36 -5.33 -6.59
CA LEU A 140 16.73 -5.37 -8.01
C LEU A 140 18.10 -6.03 -8.22
N ALA A 141 19.09 -5.66 -7.40
CA ALA A 141 20.42 -6.26 -7.43
C ALA A 141 20.42 -7.76 -7.10
N ARG A 142 19.52 -8.21 -6.21
CA ARG A 142 19.30 -9.65 -5.96
C ARG A 142 18.73 -10.34 -7.21
N ARG A 143 17.68 -9.78 -7.80
CA ARG A 143 17.05 -10.32 -9.02
C ARG A 143 18.05 -10.44 -10.19
N GLU A 144 18.94 -9.46 -10.33
CA GLU A 144 20.02 -9.48 -11.34
C GLU A 144 21.05 -10.58 -11.08
N ARG A 145 21.36 -10.88 -9.81
CA ARG A 145 22.25 -12.00 -9.48
C ARG A 145 21.58 -13.33 -9.79
N ASP A 146 20.32 -13.50 -9.40
CA ASP A 146 19.57 -14.74 -9.64
C ASP A 146 19.41 -15.03 -11.14
N SER A 147 19.15 -14.00 -11.96
CA SER A 147 19.04 -14.16 -13.41
C SER A 147 20.34 -14.61 -14.08
N ARG A 148 21.49 -14.33 -13.45
CA ARG A 148 22.82 -14.78 -13.91
C ARG A 148 23.20 -16.17 -13.39
N VAL A 149 22.74 -16.53 -12.19
CA VAL A 149 23.07 -17.79 -11.51
C VAL A 149 22.17 -18.96 -11.96
N GLY A 150 20.93 -18.68 -12.37
CA GLY A 150 19.93 -19.67 -12.80
C GLY A 150 20.26 -20.50 -14.07
N ILE A 151 21.53 -20.51 -14.51
CA ILE A 151 22.07 -21.35 -15.60
C ILE A 151 22.50 -22.74 -15.07
N HIS A 152 22.45 -22.99 -13.76
CA HIS A 152 22.91 -24.26 -13.19
C HIS A 152 21.82 -25.11 -12.52
N GLU A 153 21.72 -26.33 -13.06
CA GLU A 153 21.05 -27.54 -12.54
C GLU A 153 19.52 -27.60 -12.61
N GLY A 154 19.02 -27.89 -13.81
CA GLY A 154 17.74 -28.57 -14.01
C GLY A 154 16.79 -27.87 -14.98
N SER A 155 17.03 -26.61 -15.34
CA SER A 155 16.15 -25.87 -16.25
C SER A 155 16.21 -26.39 -17.69
N THR A 156 15.03 -26.46 -18.34
CA THR A 156 14.98 -26.82 -19.75
C THR A 156 15.55 -25.66 -20.53
N ALA A 157 16.49 -25.92 -21.45
CA ALA A 157 17.16 -24.90 -22.24
C ALA A 157 16.22 -23.88 -22.94
N ALA A 158 14.96 -24.25 -23.19
CA ALA A 158 13.95 -23.34 -23.74
C ALA A 158 13.51 -22.24 -22.75
N GLY A 159 13.17 -22.60 -21.51
CA GLY A 159 12.71 -21.64 -20.48
C GLY A 159 13.83 -20.72 -19.99
N GLU A 160 15.06 -21.20 -19.89
CA GLU A 160 16.23 -20.37 -19.55
C GLU A 160 16.48 -19.29 -20.62
N ASN A 161 16.34 -19.66 -21.89
CA ASN A 161 16.49 -18.73 -23.01
C ASN A 161 15.41 -17.65 -23.04
N GLU A 162 14.17 -17.96 -22.62
CA GLU A 162 13.09 -16.97 -22.55
C GLU A 162 13.31 -15.97 -21.42
N GLN A 163 13.69 -16.44 -20.22
CA GLN A 163 13.99 -15.55 -19.09
C GLN A 163 15.21 -14.66 -19.35
N ALA A 164 16.26 -15.20 -19.99
CA ALA A 164 17.43 -14.41 -20.39
C ALA A 164 17.06 -13.32 -21.41
N ARG A 165 16.24 -13.65 -22.42
CA ARG A 165 15.75 -12.67 -23.41
C ARG A 165 14.88 -11.59 -22.77
N ALA A 166 14.03 -11.97 -21.82
CA ALA A 166 13.22 -11.04 -21.05
C ALA A 166 14.11 -10.05 -20.30
N TRP A 167 15.12 -10.56 -19.58
CA TRP A 167 16.07 -9.74 -18.85
C TRP A 167 16.86 -8.77 -19.77
N ASP A 168 17.39 -9.28 -20.88
CA ASP A 168 18.12 -8.46 -21.86
C ASP A 168 17.26 -7.33 -22.43
N LEU A 169 15.97 -7.62 -22.67
CA LEU A 169 15.00 -6.63 -23.12
C LEU A 169 14.78 -5.54 -22.06
N GLU A 170 14.60 -5.91 -20.78
CA GLU A 170 14.47 -4.96 -19.67
C GLU A 170 15.69 -4.03 -19.61
N GLN A 171 16.90 -4.60 -19.59
CA GLN A 171 18.15 -3.86 -19.50
C GLN A 171 18.37 -2.90 -20.68
N ARG A 172 18.00 -3.33 -21.89
CA ARG A 172 18.04 -2.46 -23.08
C ARG A 172 17.10 -1.26 -22.96
N ILE A 173 15.90 -1.47 -22.42
CA ILE A 173 14.95 -0.37 -22.20
C ILE A 173 15.50 0.57 -21.11
N TYR A 174 15.94 0.05 -19.96
CA TYR A 174 16.48 0.87 -18.87
C TYR A 174 17.67 1.73 -19.31
N SER A 175 18.67 1.12 -19.95
CA SER A 175 19.86 1.83 -20.46
C SER A 175 19.50 2.94 -21.45
N THR A 176 18.47 2.76 -22.28
CA THR A 176 18.01 3.79 -23.23
C THR A 176 17.51 5.04 -22.50
N TRP A 177 16.80 4.88 -21.38
CA TRP A 177 16.27 5.99 -20.59
C TRP A 177 17.30 6.66 -19.69
N ASP A 178 18.38 5.96 -19.31
CA ASP A 178 19.46 6.53 -18.53
C ASP A 178 20.54 7.23 -19.39
N ALA A 179 20.76 6.78 -20.64
CA ALA A 179 21.80 7.30 -21.54
C ALA A 179 21.57 8.73 -22.05
N THR A 180 20.33 9.23 -22.05
CA THR A 180 19.96 10.57 -22.50
C THR A 180 20.22 11.67 -21.47
N ARG A 181 20.87 11.34 -20.34
CA ARG A 181 21.29 12.33 -19.36
C ARG A 181 22.34 13.26 -19.99
N PRO A 182 22.10 14.59 -20.02
CA PRO A 182 23.15 15.53 -20.38
C PRO A 182 24.32 15.36 -19.40
N PRO A 183 25.58 15.29 -19.88
CA PRO A 183 26.73 15.33 -18.98
C PRO A 183 26.63 16.58 -18.12
N HIS A 184 26.72 16.38 -16.81
CA HIS A 184 26.60 17.40 -15.78
C HIS A 184 27.33 18.69 -16.14
N ALA A 185 26.59 19.80 -16.30
CA ALA A 185 27.16 21.09 -15.96
C ALA A 185 27.35 21.11 -14.43
N PRO A 186 28.54 21.44 -13.90
CA PRO A 186 28.74 21.54 -12.46
C PRO A 186 27.79 22.60 -11.91
N SER A 187 26.80 22.16 -11.13
CA SER A 187 25.85 23.06 -10.46
C SER A 187 26.58 23.83 -9.38
N ALA A 188 26.97 25.07 -9.68
CA ALA A 188 27.57 26.02 -8.73
C ALA A 188 26.52 26.65 -7.78
N SER A 189 25.27 26.18 -7.80
CA SER A 189 24.20 26.67 -6.94
C SER A 189 23.98 25.72 -5.76
N PRO A 190 23.90 26.22 -4.51
CA PRO A 190 23.41 25.41 -3.40
C PRO A 190 21.98 24.93 -3.73
N PRO A 191 21.56 23.77 -3.19
CA PRO A 191 20.22 23.24 -3.45
C PRO A 191 19.18 24.22 -2.90
N THR A 192 18.65 25.07 -3.77
CA THR A 192 17.43 25.84 -3.49
C THR A 192 16.37 24.83 -3.08
N ALA A 193 15.72 25.07 -1.94
CA ALA A 193 14.72 24.20 -1.34
C ALA A 193 13.83 23.57 -2.42
N LEU A 194 13.71 22.23 -2.39
CA LEU A 194 12.84 21.50 -3.30
C LEU A 194 11.47 22.21 -3.35
N PRO A 195 10.89 22.45 -4.53
CA PRO A 195 9.47 22.74 -4.57
C PRO A 195 8.75 21.60 -3.84
N PRO A 196 7.73 21.89 -3.01
CA PRO A 196 7.02 20.87 -2.24
C PRO A 196 6.61 19.76 -3.21
N SER A 197 7.24 18.60 -3.06
CA SER A 197 7.14 17.53 -4.04
C SER A 197 5.66 17.20 -4.26
N PRO A 198 5.15 17.18 -5.50
CA PRO A 198 3.86 16.58 -5.74
C PRO A 198 3.95 15.15 -5.23
N SER A 199 2.99 14.75 -4.39
CA SER A 199 2.90 13.40 -3.81
C SER A 199 3.02 12.37 -4.94
N LEU A 200 4.21 11.76 -5.08
CA LEU A 200 4.53 10.80 -6.14
C LEU A 200 3.78 9.48 -5.91
N LEU A 201 3.49 8.73 -6.98
CA LEU A 201 3.02 7.34 -6.85
C LEU A 201 4.09 6.40 -6.29
N SER A 202 5.36 6.66 -6.57
CA SER A 202 6.43 5.72 -6.27
C SER A 202 6.58 5.32 -4.80
N PRO A 203 6.33 6.17 -3.79
CA PRO A 203 6.37 5.74 -2.39
C PRO A 203 5.12 4.92 -2.00
N LEU A 204 4.05 4.96 -2.80
CA LEU A 204 2.84 4.16 -2.58
C LEU A 204 2.97 2.77 -3.20
N LEU A 205 3.77 2.61 -4.25
CA LEU A 205 3.94 1.32 -4.93
C LEU A 205 4.46 0.21 -3.98
N PRO A 206 5.51 0.41 -3.17
CA PRO A 206 5.93 -0.60 -2.19
C PRO A 206 4.84 -0.97 -1.19
N ARG A 207 4.07 0.00 -0.72
CA ARG A 207 2.96 -0.24 0.22
C ARG A 207 1.83 -1.03 -0.43
N PHE A 208 1.49 -0.72 -1.67
CA PHE A 208 0.52 -1.50 -2.44
C PHE A 208 0.98 -2.96 -2.59
N MET A 209 2.27 -3.18 -2.89
CA MET A 209 2.84 -4.52 -2.98
C MET A 209 2.86 -5.25 -1.63
N ALA A 210 3.11 -4.54 -0.52
CA ALA A 210 3.07 -5.13 0.81
C ALA A 210 1.64 -5.53 1.22
N ILE A 211 0.65 -4.65 1.03
CA ILE A 211 -0.78 -4.97 1.24
C ILE A 211 -1.19 -6.15 0.36
N SER A 212 -0.71 -6.15 -0.88
CA SER A 212 -0.93 -7.23 -1.83
C SER A 212 -0.41 -8.57 -1.29
N ALA A 213 0.84 -8.61 -0.81
CA ALA A 213 1.47 -9.81 -0.27
C ALA A 213 0.70 -10.32 0.96
N SER A 214 0.44 -9.43 1.91
CA SER A 214 -0.34 -9.73 3.11
C SER A 214 -1.72 -10.28 2.77
N PHE A 215 -2.40 -9.71 1.76
CA PHE A 215 -3.70 -10.21 1.33
C PHE A 215 -3.61 -11.63 0.77
N VAL A 216 -2.66 -11.92 -0.14
CA VAL A 216 -2.45 -13.28 -0.67
C VAL A 216 -2.20 -14.29 0.45
N ASP A 217 -1.41 -13.92 1.46
CA ASP A 217 -1.14 -14.79 2.60
C ASP A 217 -2.40 -15.04 3.45
N VAL A 218 -3.25 -14.03 3.64
CA VAL A 218 -4.53 -14.17 4.34
C VAL A 218 -5.52 -15.02 3.55
N VAL A 219 -5.71 -14.73 2.26
CA VAL A 219 -6.75 -15.38 1.44
C VAL A 219 -6.33 -16.73 0.89
N ARG A 220 -5.02 -17.03 0.91
CA ARG A 220 -4.41 -18.21 0.28
C ARG A 220 -4.83 -18.36 -1.19
N GLN A 221 -5.07 -17.24 -1.84
CA GLN A 221 -5.46 -17.12 -3.24
C GLN A 221 -4.50 -16.16 -3.94
N ARG A 222 -4.28 -16.42 -5.21
CA ARG A 222 -3.32 -15.68 -6.01
C ARG A 222 -3.91 -14.39 -6.57
N PRO A 223 -3.05 -13.44 -6.95
CA PRO A 223 -3.46 -12.32 -7.78
C PRO A 223 -4.08 -12.86 -9.07
N ASP A 224 -5.30 -12.41 -9.38
CA ASP A 224 -5.94 -12.67 -10.66
C ASP A 224 -5.40 -11.72 -11.74
N ASP A 225 -5.84 -11.89 -12.98
CA ASP A 225 -5.39 -11.07 -14.10
C ASP A 225 -5.69 -9.58 -13.88
N PHE A 226 -6.86 -9.27 -13.30
CA PHE A 226 -7.25 -7.88 -13.03
C PHE A 226 -6.32 -7.22 -12.01
N TRP A 227 -5.94 -7.92 -10.95
CA TRP A 227 -4.98 -7.43 -9.97
C TRP A 227 -3.60 -7.25 -10.61
N MET A 228 -3.09 -8.25 -11.31
CA MET A 228 -1.79 -8.15 -11.99
C MET A 228 -1.74 -6.97 -12.97
N ASP A 229 -2.82 -6.72 -13.70
CA ASP A 229 -2.98 -5.55 -14.58
C ASP A 229 -2.88 -4.24 -13.81
N VAL A 230 -3.61 -4.11 -12.69
CA VAL A 230 -3.57 -2.90 -11.86
C VAL A 230 -2.18 -2.67 -11.27
N ALA A 231 -1.49 -3.74 -10.85
CA ALA A 231 -0.14 -3.67 -10.34
C ALA A 231 0.85 -3.18 -11.43
N CYS A 232 0.75 -3.71 -12.65
CA CYS A 232 1.56 -3.27 -13.78
C CYS A 232 1.24 -1.82 -14.20
N GLU A 233 -0.03 -1.45 -14.22
CA GLU A 233 -0.45 -0.07 -14.48
C GLU A 233 0.08 0.89 -13.39
N PHE A 234 0.13 0.45 -12.13
CA PHE A 234 0.76 1.21 -11.04
C PHE A 234 2.24 1.46 -11.33
N MET A 235 3.01 0.43 -11.67
CA MET A 235 4.43 0.55 -12.04
C MET A 235 4.63 1.51 -13.21
N LEU A 236 3.77 1.44 -14.24
CA LEU A 236 3.78 2.33 -15.39
C LEU A 236 3.50 3.79 -14.98
N GLN A 237 2.45 4.05 -14.19
CA GLN A 237 2.08 5.39 -13.76
C GLN A 237 3.15 6.01 -12.84
N ALA A 238 3.72 5.23 -11.92
CA ALA A 238 4.84 5.67 -11.08
C ALA A 238 6.07 6.04 -11.91
N SER A 239 6.35 5.27 -12.96
CA SER A 239 7.45 5.53 -13.89
C SER A 239 7.21 6.80 -14.72
N LEU A 240 6.00 6.99 -15.24
CA LEU A 240 5.64 8.19 -16.00
C LEU A 240 5.80 9.47 -15.16
N GLU A 241 5.39 9.44 -13.90
CA GLU A 241 5.54 10.57 -12.98
C GLU A 241 7.01 10.88 -12.70
N SER A 242 7.80 9.85 -12.40
CA SER A 242 9.23 10.03 -12.13
C SER A 242 9.99 10.54 -13.34
N LEU A 243 9.77 9.95 -14.52
CA LEU A 243 10.42 10.36 -15.76
C LEU A 243 10.03 11.80 -16.16
N ARG A 244 8.77 12.21 -15.96
CA ARG A 244 8.34 13.59 -16.19
C ARG A 244 9.01 14.60 -15.28
N LEU A 245 9.11 14.28 -13.98
CA LEU A 245 9.82 15.15 -13.04
C LEU A 245 11.31 15.26 -13.40
N ARG A 246 11.93 14.14 -13.78
CA ARG A 246 13.32 14.11 -14.22
C ARG A 246 13.55 14.95 -15.47
N SER A 247 12.66 14.88 -16.47
CA SER A 247 12.73 15.68 -17.70
C SER A 247 12.56 17.19 -17.46
N ARG A 248 11.88 17.59 -16.39
CA ARG A 248 11.69 19.01 -16.03
C ARG A 248 12.91 19.65 -15.36
N GLY A 249 13.94 18.86 -15.01
CA GLY A 249 15.19 19.35 -14.43
C GLY A 249 15.06 19.95 -13.02
N GLY A 250 13.95 19.69 -12.31
CA GLY A 250 13.69 20.20 -10.98
C GLY A 250 13.97 19.14 -9.90
N GLY A 251 14.97 19.38 -9.05
CA GLY A 251 15.24 18.58 -7.85
C GLY A 251 16.44 17.63 -7.95
N SER A 252 16.83 17.04 -6.81
CA SER A 252 17.88 16.03 -6.75
C SER A 252 17.41 14.76 -7.47
N ILE A 253 17.89 14.57 -8.70
CA ILE A 253 17.57 13.41 -9.56
C ILE A 253 17.86 12.08 -8.86
N GLU A 254 18.79 12.05 -7.91
CA GLU A 254 19.19 10.85 -7.18
C GLU A 254 18.10 10.28 -6.25
N CYS A 255 17.16 11.14 -5.83
CA CYS A 255 16.05 10.77 -4.94
C CYS A 255 14.79 10.33 -5.72
N LEU A 256 14.80 10.42 -7.06
CA LEU A 256 13.69 9.99 -7.89
C LEU A 256 13.92 8.55 -8.38
N PRO A 257 12.91 7.67 -8.30
CA PRO A 257 13.04 6.30 -8.76
C PRO A 257 13.31 6.28 -10.27
N ARG A 258 14.15 5.36 -10.70
CA ARG A 258 14.38 5.04 -12.11
C ARG A 258 13.28 4.13 -12.64
N LEU A 259 13.26 3.94 -13.95
CA LEU A 259 12.35 2.99 -14.59
C LEU A 259 12.58 1.57 -14.03
N GLU A 260 13.85 1.19 -13.85
CA GLU A 260 14.22 -0.07 -13.21
C GLU A 260 13.68 -0.18 -11.79
N ASP A 261 13.78 0.86 -10.95
CA ASP A 261 13.27 0.86 -9.57
C ASP A 261 11.75 0.57 -9.52
N CYS A 262 10.97 1.13 -10.45
CA CYS A 262 9.53 0.91 -10.52
C CYS A 262 9.13 -0.50 -11.00
N PHE A 263 9.90 -1.08 -11.92
CA PHE A 263 9.62 -2.39 -12.54
C PHE A 263 10.40 -3.56 -11.90
N ALA A 264 11.00 -3.31 -10.75
CA ALA A 264 11.88 -4.29 -10.11
C ALA A 264 11.10 -5.43 -9.41
N TRP A 265 9.77 -5.34 -9.30
CA TRP A 265 8.90 -6.33 -8.65
C TRP A 265 8.81 -7.64 -9.43
N GLY A 266 9.12 -8.75 -8.75
CA GLY A 266 9.17 -10.08 -9.32
C GLY A 266 9.77 -11.09 -8.36
N TYR A 267 9.62 -12.37 -8.69
CA TYR A 267 10.11 -13.48 -7.87
C TYR A 267 11.65 -13.46 -7.74
N LEU A 268 12.13 -13.64 -6.52
CA LEU A 268 13.54 -13.93 -6.22
C LEU A 268 13.68 -15.43 -5.99
N GLY A 269 14.70 -16.04 -6.58
CA GLY A 269 14.94 -17.47 -6.46
C GLY A 269 15.14 -17.88 -5.00
N ASP A 270 14.86 -19.15 -4.67
CA ASP A 270 15.21 -19.69 -3.37
C ASP A 270 16.71 -19.49 -3.15
N LEU A 271 17.06 -18.64 -2.20
CA LEU A 271 18.42 -18.44 -1.77
C LEU A 271 18.92 -19.76 -1.20
N ASP A 272 19.88 -20.37 -1.88
CA ASP A 272 20.87 -21.17 -1.19
C ASP A 272 21.75 -20.17 -0.40
N THR A 273 21.30 -19.80 0.81
CA THR A 273 22.02 -18.94 1.77
C THR A 273 23.41 -19.50 2.09
N SER A 274 23.71 -20.73 1.66
CA SER A 274 25.01 -21.38 1.79
C SER A 274 26.13 -20.80 0.92
N LEU A 275 25.82 -19.99 -0.11
CA LEU A 275 26.84 -19.43 -1.04
C LEU A 275 27.31 -18.00 -0.72
N ASN A 276 26.92 -17.41 0.41
CA ASN A 276 27.50 -16.15 0.91
C ASN A 276 28.90 -16.35 1.52
N GLY A 277 29.78 -17.05 0.80
CA GLY A 277 31.22 -17.06 1.03
C GLY A 277 31.87 -15.90 0.27
N GLU A 278 32.42 -14.95 1.03
CA GLU A 278 33.47 -14.00 0.64
C GLU A 278 33.15 -13.01 -0.50
N GLY A 279 32.87 -11.75 -0.17
CA GLY A 279 32.99 -10.71 -1.19
C GLY A 279 32.68 -9.28 -0.81
N ASP A 280 31.63 -9.03 -0.04
CA ASP A 280 31.26 -7.65 0.32
C ASP A 280 31.32 -7.45 1.83
N ALA A 281 32.24 -6.57 2.22
CA ALA A 281 32.48 -6.15 3.58
C ALA A 281 31.19 -5.60 4.21
N HIS A 282 30.47 -6.44 4.95
CA HIS A 282 29.70 -5.98 6.09
C HIS A 282 30.69 -5.31 7.07
N PRO A 283 30.61 -3.99 7.31
CA PRO A 283 31.26 -3.45 8.49
C PRO A 283 30.54 -4.09 9.67
N ALA A 284 31.32 -4.82 10.49
CA ALA A 284 30.88 -5.50 11.68
C ALA A 284 29.90 -4.63 12.50
N SER A 285 28.62 -4.96 12.41
CA SER A 285 27.63 -4.57 13.40
C SER A 285 27.25 -5.85 14.11
N TYR A 286 27.69 -5.93 15.36
CA TYR A 286 27.27 -6.94 16.31
C TYR A 286 25.74 -7.00 16.39
N ASP A 287 25.24 -8.24 16.50
CA ASP A 287 24.03 -8.59 17.25
C ASP A 287 22.71 -7.98 16.75
N ASN A 288 22.05 -8.66 15.82
CA ASN A 288 20.64 -8.42 15.48
C ASN A 288 20.06 -9.62 14.71
N HIS A 289 20.01 -10.80 15.36
CA HIS A 289 19.38 -12.00 14.79
C HIS A 289 17.88 -11.78 14.49
N ASP A 290 17.19 -10.91 15.25
CA ASP A 290 15.75 -10.63 15.07
C ASP A 290 15.42 -9.85 13.78
N HIS A 291 16.41 -9.14 13.19
CA HIS A 291 16.19 -8.36 11.96
C HIS A 291 16.39 -9.17 10.68
N GLU A 292 17.00 -10.36 10.75
CA GLU A 292 17.24 -11.20 9.59
C GLU A 292 16.01 -12.08 9.29
N GLU A 293 15.41 -12.68 10.33
CA GLU A 293 14.20 -13.51 10.23
C GLU A 293 13.00 -12.70 9.67
N THR A 294 12.81 -11.47 10.17
CA THR A 294 11.75 -10.57 9.69
C THR A 294 11.93 -10.16 8.23
N ALA A 295 13.17 -9.95 7.76
CA ALA A 295 13.45 -9.60 6.37
C ALA A 295 13.26 -10.79 5.40
N GLU A 296 13.51 -12.01 5.86
CA GLU A 296 13.25 -13.23 5.11
C GLU A 296 11.75 -13.50 4.98
N GLU A 297 10.98 -13.34 6.06
CA GLU A 297 9.53 -13.46 6.05
C GLU A 297 8.88 -12.44 5.09
N GLU A 298 9.31 -11.18 5.12
CA GLU A 298 8.84 -10.16 4.18
C GLU A 298 9.18 -10.54 2.73
N THR A 299 10.41 -11.04 2.49
CA THR A 299 10.84 -11.46 1.15
C THR A 299 10.00 -12.63 0.63
N GLU A 300 9.69 -13.60 1.50
CA GLU A 300 8.86 -14.75 1.15
C GLU A 300 7.40 -14.35 0.86
N ALA A 301 6.84 -13.43 1.64
CA ALA A 301 5.51 -12.87 1.39
C ALA A 301 5.44 -12.20 0.00
N PHE A 302 6.46 -11.43 -0.39
CA PHE A 302 6.56 -10.87 -1.74
C PHE A 302 6.75 -11.96 -2.80
N ASN A 303 7.57 -12.98 -2.56
CA ASN A 303 7.75 -14.08 -3.50
C ASN A 303 6.44 -14.82 -3.76
N ASN A 304 5.61 -15.00 -2.73
CA ASN A 304 4.30 -15.64 -2.87
C ASN A 304 3.36 -14.92 -3.84
N LEU A 305 3.49 -13.60 -4.01
CA LEU A 305 2.74 -12.84 -5.02
C LEU A 305 3.06 -13.29 -6.44
N PHE A 306 4.31 -13.67 -6.68
CA PHE A 306 4.86 -13.88 -8.01
C PHE A 306 5.15 -15.34 -8.33
N ARG A 307 4.96 -16.28 -7.39
CA ARG A 307 5.33 -17.70 -7.56
C ARG A 307 4.32 -18.45 -8.42
N SER A 308 4.77 -19.37 -9.29
CA SER A 308 3.93 -20.33 -10.05
C SER A 308 3.31 -21.42 -9.16
N THR A 309 2.16 -22.03 -9.54
CA THR A 309 1.52 -23.00 -8.61
C THR A 309 2.34 -24.28 -8.64
N PRO A 310 2.48 -24.98 -7.50
CA PRO A 310 3.14 -26.29 -7.49
C PRO A 310 2.50 -27.29 -8.48
N GLY A 311 1.23 -27.08 -8.84
CA GLY A 311 0.51 -27.88 -9.85
C GLY A 311 0.85 -27.53 -11.30
N GLU A 312 1.22 -26.29 -11.60
CA GLU A 312 1.64 -25.83 -12.93
C GLU A 312 3.13 -26.06 -13.18
N CYS A 313 3.95 -25.83 -12.16
CA CYS A 313 5.38 -26.08 -12.20
C CYS A 313 5.85 -26.65 -10.86
N PRO A 314 6.54 -27.81 -10.84
CA PRO A 314 7.10 -28.36 -9.61
C PRO A 314 8.28 -27.53 -9.07
N ARG A 315 8.60 -26.39 -9.70
CA ARG A 315 9.71 -25.51 -9.34
C ARG A 315 9.19 -24.19 -8.83
N ASN A 316 9.92 -23.63 -7.87
CA ASN A 316 9.72 -22.27 -7.43
C ASN A 316 10.26 -21.31 -8.51
N ILE A 317 9.39 -20.99 -9.48
CA ILE A 317 9.66 -20.04 -10.57
C ILE A 317 8.64 -18.90 -10.55
N GLU A 318 9.03 -17.78 -11.16
CA GLU A 318 8.12 -16.65 -11.40
C GLU A 318 6.92 -17.10 -12.25
N HIS A 319 5.76 -16.55 -11.98
CA HIS A 319 4.53 -16.80 -12.72
C HIS A 319 4.68 -16.24 -14.14
N PRO A 320 4.56 -17.06 -15.20
CA PRO A 320 4.88 -16.64 -16.56
C PRO A 320 4.00 -15.50 -17.04
N SER A 321 2.71 -15.48 -16.64
CA SER A 321 1.81 -14.37 -16.98
C SER A 321 2.24 -13.06 -16.31
N TRP A 322 2.81 -13.12 -15.10
CA TRP A 322 3.34 -11.93 -14.43
C TRP A 322 4.55 -11.38 -15.18
N THR A 323 5.53 -12.24 -15.50
CA THR A 323 6.71 -11.86 -16.26
C THR A 323 6.31 -11.26 -17.62
N GLN A 324 5.41 -11.92 -18.35
CA GLN A 324 4.94 -11.45 -19.65
C GLN A 324 4.22 -10.10 -19.56
N LEU A 325 3.28 -9.95 -18.62
CA LEU A 325 2.53 -8.71 -18.45
C LEU A 325 3.44 -7.54 -18.03
N ARG A 326 4.42 -7.81 -17.15
CA ARG A 326 5.44 -6.82 -16.75
C ARG A 326 6.26 -6.37 -17.95
N LEU A 327 6.69 -7.32 -18.80
CA LEU A 327 7.45 -7.01 -20.02
C LEU A 327 6.62 -6.24 -21.03
N ASP A 328 5.37 -6.64 -21.30
CA ASP A 328 4.49 -5.95 -22.24
C ASP A 328 4.24 -4.50 -21.80
N THR A 329 4.04 -4.30 -20.49
CA THR A 329 3.91 -2.97 -19.90
C THR A 329 5.21 -2.18 -20.00
N LEU A 330 6.38 -2.79 -19.75
CA LEU A 330 7.68 -2.11 -19.85
C LEU A 330 8.05 -1.78 -21.30
N GLN A 331 7.66 -2.62 -22.26
CA GLN A 331 7.89 -2.39 -23.69
C GLN A 331 7.23 -1.10 -24.18
N GLU A 332 6.21 -0.60 -23.50
CA GLU A 332 5.66 0.73 -23.75
C GLU A 332 6.72 1.84 -23.60
N PHE A 333 7.80 1.63 -22.87
CA PHE A 333 8.90 2.59 -22.78
C PHE A 333 9.96 2.40 -23.87
N SER A 334 9.79 1.47 -24.82
CA SER A 334 10.76 1.29 -25.90
C SER A 334 10.85 2.52 -26.81
N VAL A 335 12.08 2.96 -27.09
CA VAL A 335 12.37 4.08 -27.98
C VAL A 335 13.25 3.58 -29.13
N VAL A 336 12.90 3.94 -30.36
CA VAL A 336 13.72 3.61 -31.54
C VAL A 336 15.02 4.42 -31.47
N GLY A 337 16.16 3.73 -31.52
CA GLY A 337 17.48 4.34 -31.40
C GLY A 337 17.78 5.35 -32.52
N GLY A 338 18.37 6.48 -32.12
CA GLY A 338 18.91 7.54 -32.97
C GLY A 338 19.94 8.35 -32.18
N ASP A 339 20.67 9.25 -32.83
CA ASP A 339 21.70 10.09 -32.20
C ASP A 339 21.19 10.78 -30.92
N SER A 340 22.07 11.07 -29.95
CA SER A 340 21.68 11.48 -28.59
C SER A 340 20.73 12.69 -28.53
N SER A 341 20.83 13.63 -29.48
CA SER A 341 19.93 14.79 -29.58
C SER A 341 18.52 14.42 -30.05
N THR A 342 18.40 13.42 -30.94
CA THR A 342 17.12 12.88 -31.40
C THR A 342 16.48 11.94 -30.37
N ALA A 343 17.29 11.27 -29.54
CA ALA A 343 16.85 10.36 -28.49
C ALA A 343 16.04 11.09 -27.41
N ALA A 344 16.51 12.24 -26.91
CA ALA A 344 15.80 13.02 -25.89
C ALA A 344 14.43 13.53 -26.38
N ALA A 345 14.36 14.04 -27.62
CA ALA A 345 13.10 14.47 -28.22
C ALA A 345 12.13 13.29 -28.46
N SER A 346 12.66 12.13 -28.84
CA SER A 346 11.88 10.90 -29.02
C SER A 346 11.29 10.41 -27.69
N GLN A 347 12.08 10.43 -26.62
CA GLN A 347 11.64 10.10 -25.26
C GLN A 347 10.55 11.03 -24.74
N THR A 348 10.70 12.34 -24.89
CA THR A 348 9.68 13.31 -24.48
C THR A 348 8.36 13.06 -25.20
N ARG A 349 8.39 12.89 -26.54
CA ARG A 349 7.18 12.56 -27.32
C ARG A 349 6.58 11.21 -26.90
N ARG A 350 7.41 10.22 -26.53
CA ARG A 350 6.93 8.94 -26.03
C ARG A 350 6.21 9.11 -24.69
N LEU A 351 6.79 9.87 -23.75
CA LEU A 351 6.15 10.17 -22.46
C LEU A 351 4.80 10.88 -22.62
N GLU A 352 4.71 11.84 -23.54
CA GLU A 352 3.45 12.54 -23.84
C GLU A 352 2.37 11.57 -24.32
N ARG A 353 2.68 10.73 -25.32
CA ARG A 353 1.75 9.71 -25.82
C ARG A 353 1.34 8.70 -24.76
N LEU A 354 2.27 8.27 -23.91
CA LEU A 354 1.95 7.29 -22.86
C LEU A 354 0.98 7.87 -21.84
N VAL A 355 1.07 9.16 -21.52
CA VAL A 355 0.12 9.76 -20.59
C VAL A 355 -1.25 9.94 -21.20
N GLU A 356 -1.32 10.24 -22.49
CA GLU A 356 -2.60 10.25 -23.21
C GLU A 356 -3.21 8.84 -23.29
N LYS A 357 -2.37 7.83 -23.53
CA LYS A 357 -2.80 6.42 -23.64
C LYS A 357 -3.23 5.81 -22.31
N TYR A 358 -2.61 6.21 -21.20
CA TYR A 358 -2.89 5.70 -19.86
C TYR A 358 -3.34 6.84 -18.94
N PRO A 359 -4.62 7.26 -19.02
CA PRO A 359 -5.14 8.33 -18.19
C PRO A 359 -5.09 7.96 -16.72
N ARG A 360 -4.47 8.83 -15.91
CA ARG A 360 -4.32 8.59 -14.48
C ARG A 360 -5.65 8.41 -13.72
N ALA A 361 -6.72 9.07 -14.16
CA ALA A 361 -8.03 8.96 -13.51
C ALA A 361 -8.61 7.54 -13.63
N GLU A 362 -8.42 6.88 -14.77
CA GLU A 362 -8.87 5.50 -15.00
C GLU A 362 -8.09 4.54 -14.12
N PHE A 363 -6.76 4.66 -14.09
CA PHE A 363 -5.90 3.92 -13.16
C PHE A 363 -6.37 4.06 -11.71
N GLN A 364 -6.59 5.29 -11.25
CA GLN A 364 -7.02 5.55 -9.86
C GLN A 364 -8.37 4.90 -9.54
N HIS A 365 -9.30 4.90 -10.50
CA HIS A 365 -10.58 4.23 -10.35
C HIS A 365 -10.42 2.70 -10.25
N ARG A 366 -9.64 2.10 -11.16
CA ARG A 366 -9.34 0.65 -11.12
C ARG A 366 -8.66 0.23 -9.83
N LEU A 367 -7.69 1.01 -9.37
CA LEU A 367 -7.01 0.79 -8.09
C LEU A 367 -7.97 0.85 -6.91
N ALA A 368 -8.88 1.83 -6.88
CA ALA A 368 -9.88 1.93 -5.83
C ALA A 368 -10.83 0.72 -5.82
N LEU A 369 -11.27 0.24 -6.99
CA LEU A 369 -12.10 -0.96 -7.12
C LEU A 369 -11.38 -2.21 -6.63
N LEU A 370 -10.09 -2.38 -6.98
CA LEU A 370 -9.29 -3.50 -6.50
C LEU A 370 -9.19 -3.49 -4.96
N LEU A 371 -8.84 -2.33 -4.37
CA LEU A 371 -8.71 -2.20 -2.91
C LEU A 371 -10.03 -2.44 -2.19
N ARG A 372 -11.15 -1.98 -2.77
CA ARG A 372 -12.49 -2.27 -2.25
C ARG A 372 -12.78 -3.77 -2.28
N ALA A 373 -12.49 -4.43 -3.39
CA ALA A 373 -12.70 -5.88 -3.52
C ALA A 373 -11.82 -6.67 -2.54
N MET A 374 -10.54 -6.31 -2.40
CA MET A 374 -9.63 -6.91 -1.41
C MET A 374 -10.16 -6.71 0.01
N TRP A 375 -10.59 -5.49 0.35
CA TRP A 375 -11.17 -5.20 1.66
C TRP A 375 -12.41 -6.05 1.96
N GLU A 376 -13.41 -6.02 1.07
CA GLU A 376 -14.65 -6.77 1.24
C GLU A 376 -14.41 -8.28 1.31
N PHE A 377 -13.47 -8.79 0.53
CA PHE A 377 -13.10 -10.20 0.57
C PHE A 377 -12.41 -10.57 1.89
N SER A 378 -11.49 -9.74 2.38
CA SER A 378 -10.80 -9.97 3.67
C SER A 378 -11.77 -9.98 4.86
N CYS A 379 -12.90 -9.26 4.77
CA CYS A 379 -13.92 -9.16 5.80
C CYS A 379 -14.84 -10.39 5.92
N ARG A 380 -14.64 -11.44 5.11
CA ARG A 380 -15.44 -12.67 5.19
C ARG A 380 -15.11 -13.44 6.48
N GLU A 381 -16.12 -14.06 7.07
CA GLU A 381 -16.05 -14.74 8.38
C GLU A 381 -14.96 -15.83 8.47
N HIS A 382 -14.68 -16.54 7.37
CA HIS A 382 -13.65 -17.59 7.31
C HIS A 382 -12.24 -17.07 7.04
N LEU A 383 -12.06 -15.75 6.91
CA LEU A 383 -10.79 -15.09 6.69
C LEU A 383 -10.43 -14.26 7.92
N LEU A 384 -10.59 -12.93 7.86
CA LEU A 384 -10.37 -12.04 9.01
C LEU A 384 -11.69 -11.67 9.72
N GLY A 385 -12.84 -11.93 9.09
CA GLY A 385 -14.13 -11.48 9.60
C GLY A 385 -14.24 -9.95 9.71
N LYS A 386 -15.28 -9.50 10.41
CA LYS A 386 -15.47 -8.09 10.76
C LYS A 386 -15.24 -7.90 12.26
N PRO A 387 -14.84 -6.70 12.72
CA PRO A 387 -14.79 -6.41 14.14
C PRO A 387 -16.16 -6.66 14.80
N VAL A 388 -16.14 -7.14 16.04
CA VAL A 388 -17.36 -7.56 16.76
C VAL A 388 -18.41 -6.46 16.81
N LEU A 389 -18.01 -5.20 17.02
CA LEU A 389 -18.95 -4.08 17.06
C LEU A 389 -19.62 -3.79 15.71
N VAL A 390 -18.93 -4.07 14.59
CA VAL A 390 -19.52 -3.94 13.24
C VAL A 390 -20.55 -5.04 13.02
N GLU A 391 -20.24 -6.28 13.41
CA GLU A 391 -21.20 -7.39 13.32
C GLU A 391 -22.45 -7.15 14.17
N ILE A 392 -22.29 -6.54 15.35
CA ILE A 392 -23.41 -6.12 16.19
C ILE A 392 -24.23 -5.02 15.50
N GLU A 393 -23.58 -4.00 14.92
CA GLU A 393 -24.24 -2.92 14.16
C GLU A 393 -25.04 -3.48 12.97
N GLU A 394 -24.53 -4.50 12.29
CA GLU A 394 -25.18 -5.15 11.14
C GLU A 394 -26.24 -6.20 11.54
N GLY A 395 -26.46 -6.43 12.84
CA GLY A 395 -27.48 -7.35 13.33
C GLY A 395 -27.08 -8.83 13.29
N HIS A 396 -25.78 -9.14 13.11
CA HIS A 396 -25.22 -10.49 13.12
C HIS A 396 -25.00 -11.05 14.55
N VAL A 397 -25.73 -10.54 15.54
CA VAL A 397 -25.59 -11.01 16.93
C VAL A 397 -25.96 -12.50 17.09
N LYS A 398 -26.89 -12.99 16.26
CA LYS A 398 -27.34 -14.38 16.27
C LYS A 398 -26.28 -15.37 15.79
N SER A 399 -25.44 -15.02 14.82
CA SER A 399 -24.39 -15.93 14.32
C SER A 399 -23.27 -16.14 15.33
N ARG A 400 -23.13 -15.26 16.34
CA ARG A 400 -22.20 -15.41 17.47
C ARG A 400 -22.74 -16.29 18.60
N GLY A 401 -23.93 -16.89 18.45
CA GLY A 401 -24.56 -17.69 19.50
C GLY A 401 -25.06 -16.87 20.70
N LEU A 402 -25.10 -15.54 20.57
CA LEU A 402 -25.71 -14.63 21.53
C LEU A 402 -27.23 -14.60 21.29
N GLU A 403 -27.87 -15.73 21.57
CA GLU A 403 -29.32 -15.91 21.48
C GLU A 403 -29.92 -16.14 22.87
N GLY A 404 -31.18 -15.73 23.04
CA GLY A 404 -31.99 -16.07 24.21
C GLY A 404 -32.44 -14.87 25.04
N ALA A 405 -33.29 -15.16 26.02
CA ALA A 405 -34.01 -14.17 26.82
C ALA A 405 -33.10 -13.19 27.60
N GLU A 406 -31.85 -13.57 27.87
CA GLU A 406 -30.88 -12.70 28.52
C GLU A 406 -30.31 -11.63 27.57
N PHE A 407 -30.02 -12.02 26.32
CA PHE A 407 -29.58 -11.07 25.29
C PHE A 407 -30.72 -10.11 24.90
N ASP A 408 -31.95 -10.61 24.75
CA ASP A 408 -33.12 -9.76 24.48
C ASP A 408 -33.35 -8.72 25.61
N LYS A 409 -33.20 -9.16 26.87
CA LYS A 409 -33.26 -8.25 28.04
C LYS A 409 -32.08 -7.30 28.09
N PHE A 410 -30.89 -7.69 27.66
CA PHE A 410 -29.75 -6.80 27.54
C PHE A 410 -29.99 -5.76 26.45
N ALA A 411 -30.31 -6.18 25.22
CA ALA A 411 -30.60 -5.32 24.09
C ALA A 411 -31.71 -4.29 24.40
N ALA A 412 -32.78 -4.71 25.07
CA ALA A 412 -33.84 -3.81 25.53
C ALA A 412 -33.35 -2.79 26.58
N ARG A 413 -32.43 -3.18 27.47
CA ARG A 413 -31.86 -2.27 28.49
C ARG A 413 -30.87 -1.26 27.90
N VAL A 414 -30.13 -1.65 26.86
CA VAL A 414 -29.12 -0.79 26.22
C VAL A 414 -29.64 -0.07 24.96
N GLY A 415 -30.93 -0.19 24.65
CA GLY A 415 -31.57 0.52 23.54
C GLY A 415 -31.27 -0.05 22.15
N LEU A 416 -30.80 -1.29 22.05
CA LEU A 416 -30.45 -1.97 20.80
C LEU A 416 -31.63 -2.69 20.13
N THR A 417 -32.85 -2.59 20.66
CA THR A 417 -34.02 -3.21 20.02
C THR A 417 -34.25 -2.57 18.66
N CYS A 418 -34.06 -3.32 17.58
CA CYS A 418 -34.46 -2.93 16.23
C CYS A 418 -35.87 -2.37 16.30
N GLY A 419 -36.01 -1.07 16.00
CA GLY A 419 -37.29 -0.50 15.67
C GLY A 419 -37.84 -1.33 14.51
N VAL A 420 -38.88 -2.11 14.78
CA VAL A 420 -39.73 -2.68 13.74
C VAL A 420 -40.38 -1.48 13.06
N GLY A 421 -39.71 -0.93 12.05
CA GLY A 421 -40.29 0.01 11.13
C GLY A 421 -41.36 -0.72 10.33
N GLY A 422 -42.60 -0.29 10.52
CA GLY A 422 -43.74 -0.68 9.68
C GLY A 422 -43.76 0.06 8.35
#